data_AF-A0A9D8PMQ9-F1
#
_entry.id   AF-A0A9D8PMQ9-F1
#
_cell.length_a   1.000
_cell.length_b   1.000
_cell.length_c   1.000
_cell.angle_alpha   90.00
_cell.angle_beta   90.00
_cell.angle_gamma   90.00
#
_symmetry.space_group_name_H-M   'P 1'
#
loop_
_entity.id
_entity.type
_entity.pdbx_description
1 polymer ?
#
loop_
_entity_poly.entity_id
_entity_poly.type
_entity_poly.pdbx_seq_one_letter_code
_entity_poly.pdbx_strand_id
1 'polypeptide(L)'
;MKGRSDRNRGQKIVEREFLDIFVKAYNNSKSINVSINDSTIIESERPDFIAKKNNGLDIGIELVQIVRPPEIEFVDRVFRNREYMDIYNAIELVMHHIEEKENKRQDSDWQLQNSNILVLQLIDCPIHLLYLDDLKNISDKSGFREIFLADCTMLEEYNEVELFCLAPTEMWGYQYRINPSKKPYFH
;
A
#
# COMPACT_ATOMS: atom_id res chain seq x y z
N MET A 1 30.71 9.45 -0.26
CA MET A 1 29.57 8.72 -0.84
C MET A 1 29.71 7.25 -0.43
N LYS A 2 28.88 6.76 0.50
CA LYS A 2 28.82 5.33 0.84
C LYS A 2 28.00 4.66 -0.27
N GLY A 3 28.61 3.75 -1.04
CA GLY A 3 27.88 2.97 -2.04
C GLY A 3 26.78 2.15 -1.36
N ARG A 4 25.54 2.25 -1.86
CA ARG A 4 24.45 1.35 -1.46
C ARG A 4 24.88 -0.09 -1.80
N SER A 5 24.61 -1.04 -0.89
CA SER A 5 24.87 -2.46 -1.15
C SER A 5 23.96 -2.98 -2.27
N ASP A 6 24.41 -4.01 -3.02
CA ASP A 6 23.61 -4.61 -4.10
C ASP A 6 22.24 -5.11 -3.62
N ARG A 7 22.15 -5.55 -2.36
CA ARG A 7 20.89 -5.96 -1.72
C ARG A 7 19.90 -4.79 -1.61
N ASN A 8 20.36 -3.61 -1.18
CA ASN A 8 19.49 -2.43 -1.06
C ASN A 8 19.05 -1.94 -2.46
N ARG A 9 19.91 -2.10 -3.46
CA ARG A 9 19.58 -1.75 -4.85
C ARG A 9 18.52 -2.70 -5.42
N GLY A 10 18.63 -3.99 -5.16
CA GLY A 10 17.62 -4.98 -5.57
C GLY A 10 16.25 -4.70 -4.95
N GLN A 11 16.22 -4.39 -3.65
CA GLN A 11 14.96 -4.06 -2.96
C GLN A 11 14.29 -2.81 -3.52
N LYS A 12 15.06 -1.74 -3.80
CA LYS A 12 14.51 -0.51 -4.38
C LYS A 12 13.95 -0.71 -5.80
N ILE A 13 14.48 -1.65 -6.57
CA ILE A 13 13.92 -2.03 -7.88
C ILE A 13 12.54 -2.67 -7.70
N VAL A 14 12.41 -3.64 -6.79
CA VAL A 14 11.12 -4.30 -6.50
C VAL A 14 10.08 -3.31 -5.99
N GLU A 15 10.47 -2.42 -5.07
CA GLU A 15 9.61 -1.34 -4.58
C GLU A 15 9.16 -0.41 -5.71
N ARG A 16 10.06 -0.10 -6.66
CA ARG A 16 9.74 0.74 -7.82
C ARG A 16 8.77 0.04 -8.78
N GLU A 17 8.98 -1.24 -9.06
CA GLU A 17 8.07 -2.03 -9.91
C GLU A 17 6.65 -2.07 -9.32
N PHE A 18 6.54 -2.32 -8.00
CA PHE A 18 5.27 -2.25 -7.31
C PHE A 18 4.66 -0.85 -7.38
N LEU A 19 5.46 0.20 -7.14
CA LEU A 19 4.98 1.58 -7.17
C LEU A 19 4.35 1.95 -8.51
N ASP A 20 4.96 1.55 -9.63
CA ASP A 20 4.43 1.82 -10.96
C ASP A 20 3.04 1.16 -11.15
N ILE A 21 2.83 -0.03 -10.58
CA ILE A 21 1.53 -0.75 -10.60
C ILE A 21 0.50 -0.06 -9.70
N PHE A 22 0.90 0.33 -8.49
CA PHE A 22 0.05 1.11 -7.58
C PHE A 22 -0.39 2.43 -8.22
N VAL A 23 0.55 3.20 -8.78
CA VAL A 23 0.26 4.51 -9.40
C VAL A 23 -0.70 4.36 -10.58
N LYS A 24 -0.52 3.31 -11.39
CA LYS A 24 -1.47 2.98 -12.46
C LYS A 24 -2.87 2.68 -11.90
N ALA A 25 -2.99 1.90 -10.83
CA ALA A 25 -4.28 1.61 -10.21
C ALA A 25 -4.92 2.87 -9.60
N TYR A 26 -4.13 3.66 -8.87
CA TYR A 26 -4.49 4.94 -8.28
C TYR A 26 -5.05 5.92 -9.33
N ASN A 27 -4.30 6.15 -10.41
CA ASN A 27 -4.66 7.08 -11.48
C ASN A 27 -5.90 6.66 -12.27
N ASN A 28 -6.29 5.38 -12.21
CA ASN A 28 -7.48 4.85 -12.88
C ASN A 28 -8.70 4.72 -11.95
N SER A 29 -8.59 5.09 -10.67
CA SER A 29 -9.72 5.07 -9.73
C SER A 29 -10.70 6.20 -9.99
N LYS A 30 -12.00 5.92 -9.86
CA LYS A 30 -13.07 6.91 -10.00
C LYS A 30 -13.12 7.93 -8.86
N SER A 31 -12.74 7.54 -7.65
CA SER A 31 -12.79 8.38 -6.44
C SER A 31 -11.58 9.31 -6.30
N ILE A 32 -10.57 9.15 -7.16
CA ILE A 32 -9.35 9.96 -7.14
C ILE A 32 -9.52 11.17 -8.04
N ASN A 33 -9.54 12.36 -7.42
CA ASN A 33 -9.74 13.63 -8.12
C ASN A 33 -8.47 14.18 -8.78
N VAL A 34 -7.29 13.80 -8.27
CA VAL A 34 -6.01 14.28 -8.79
C VAL A 34 -5.02 13.13 -8.84
N SER A 35 -4.65 12.76 -10.06
CA SER A 35 -3.67 11.70 -10.34
C SER A 35 -2.24 12.11 -9.98
N ILE A 36 -1.42 11.11 -9.71
CA ILE A 36 0.03 11.21 -9.55
C ILE A 36 0.66 11.31 -10.95
N ASN A 37 1.69 12.15 -11.09
CA ASN A 37 2.48 12.29 -12.30
C ASN A 37 3.69 11.34 -12.24
N ASP A 38 3.58 10.22 -12.94
CA ASP A 38 4.55 9.12 -12.97
C ASP A 38 5.97 9.59 -13.35
N SER A 39 6.09 10.62 -14.19
CA SER A 39 7.38 11.16 -14.65
C SER A 39 8.16 11.94 -13.58
N THR A 40 7.54 12.22 -12.44
CA THR A 40 8.13 13.00 -11.34
C THR A 40 8.57 12.15 -10.16
N ILE A 41 8.36 10.83 -10.22
CA ILE A 41 8.67 9.90 -9.14
C ILE A 41 10.19 9.78 -8.97
N ILE A 42 10.67 10.15 -7.79
CA ILE A 42 12.06 9.99 -7.34
C ILE A 42 12.12 9.13 -6.08
N GLU A 43 13.21 8.39 -5.91
CA GLU A 43 13.50 7.67 -4.67
C GLU A 43 13.85 8.65 -3.54
N SER A 44 13.43 8.31 -2.33
CA SER A 44 13.76 9.03 -1.11
C SER A 44 13.98 8.01 0.03
N GLU A 45 14.57 8.47 1.14
CA GLU A 45 14.77 7.61 2.32
C GLU A 45 13.55 7.63 3.23
N ARG A 46 12.90 8.80 3.39
CA ARG A 46 11.71 9.00 4.22
C ARG A 46 10.83 10.12 3.65
N PRO A 47 9.71 9.81 2.99
CA PRO A 47 9.20 8.47 2.67
C PRO A 47 9.99 7.78 1.55
N ASP A 48 9.65 6.53 1.22
CA ASP A 48 10.31 5.72 0.18
C ASP A 48 10.42 6.41 -1.19
N PHE A 49 9.38 7.17 -1.57
CA PHE A 49 9.32 7.90 -2.83
C PHE A 49 8.68 9.27 -2.67
N ILE A 50 9.05 10.19 -3.55
CA ILE A 50 8.41 11.50 -3.68
C ILE A 50 7.96 11.68 -5.13
N ALA A 51 6.77 12.22 -5.31
CA ALA A 51 6.19 12.51 -6.62
C ALA A 51 5.43 13.83 -6.59
N LYS A 52 4.94 14.27 -7.75
CA LYS A 52 3.97 15.35 -7.87
C LYS A 52 2.62 14.81 -8.28
N LYS A 53 1.56 15.35 -7.71
CA LYS A 53 0.22 15.27 -8.28
C LYS A 53 0.12 16.19 -9.51
N ASN A 54 -0.83 15.93 -10.41
CA ASN A 54 -1.02 16.71 -11.63
C ASN A 54 -1.44 18.18 -11.40
N ASN A 55 -1.86 18.52 -10.18
CA ASN A 55 -2.08 19.90 -9.75
C ASN A 55 -0.80 20.59 -9.21
N GLY A 56 0.36 19.93 -9.28
CA GLY A 56 1.66 20.45 -8.85
C GLY A 56 2.00 20.21 -7.38
N LEU A 57 1.12 19.60 -6.59
CA LEU A 57 1.37 19.30 -5.17
C LEU A 57 2.41 18.17 -5.02
N ASP A 58 3.45 18.39 -4.22
CA ASP A 58 4.39 17.34 -3.84
C ASP A 58 3.72 16.35 -2.87
N ILE A 59 3.90 15.05 -3.13
CA ILE A 59 3.36 13.95 -2.33
C ILE A 59 4.46 12.92 -2.05
N GLY A 60 4.56 12.51 -0.79
CA GLY A 60 5.37 11.38 -0.39
C GLY A 60 4.60 10.06 -0.50
N ILE A 61 5.25 8.97 -0.87
CA ILE A 61 4.62 7.65 -0.96
C ILE A 61 5.47 6.68 -0.16
N GLU A 62 4.87 6.09 0.87
CA GLU A 62 5.49 5.11 1.76
C GLU A 62 4.89 3.73 1.48
N LEU A 63 5.75 2.73 1.28
CA LEU A 63 5.34 1.38 0.97
C LEU A 63 5.58 0.45 2.16
N VAL A 64 4.61 -0.41 2.46
CA VAL A 64 4.74 -1.42 3.52
C VAL A 64 4.15 -2.73 3.05
N GLN A 65 4.90 -3.82 3.19
CA GLN A 65 4.38 -5.17 2.89
C GLN A 65 3.75 -5.79 4.12
N ILE A 66 2.54 -6.32 3.95
CA ILE A 66 1.82 -7.14 4.92
C ILE A 66 2.00 -8.59 4.49
N VAL A 67 2.95 -9.25 5.15
CA VAL A 67 3.35 -10.64 4.88
C VAL A 67 3.34 -11.45 6.16
N ARG A 68 3.10 -12.77 6.04
CA ARG A 68 3.23 -13.68 7.18
C ARG A 68 4.66 -13.62 7.71
N PRO A 69 4.87 -13.57 9.04
CA PRO A 69 6.18 -13.82 9.61
C PRO A 69 6.68 -15.20 9.13
N PRO A 70 7.96 -15.32 8.69
CA PRO A 70 8.48 -16.56 8.12
C PRO A 70 8.31 -17.79 9.03
N GLU A 71 8.38 -17.56 10.34
CA GLU A 71 8.22 -18.58 11.39
C GLU A 71 6.82 -19.21 11.39
N ILE A 72 5.79 -18.42 11.04
CA ILE A 72 4.39 -18.85 10.99
C ILE A 72 4.06 -19.40 9.60
N GLU A 73 4.63 -18.80 8.54
CA GLU A 73 4.38 -19.18 7.15
C GLU A 73 4.64 -20.68 6.90
N PHE A 74 5.78 -21.19 7.36
CA PHE A 74 6.11 -22.61 7.19
C PHE A 74 5.09 -23.52 7.89
N VAL A 75 4.70 -23.20 9.12
CA VAL A 75 3.74 -24.00 9.88
C VAL A 75 2.36 -24.00 9.21
N ASP A 76 1.89 -22.81 8.82
CA ASP A 76 0.56 -22.64 8.26
C ASP A 76 0.43 -23.26 6.87
N ARG A 77 1.43 -23.10 5.99
CA ARG A 77 1.40 -23.66 4.65
C ARG A 77 1.60 -25.18 4.66
N VAL A 78 2.59 -25.68 5.39
CA VAL A 78 2.99 -27.11 5.31
C VAL A 78 2.10 -28.00 6.18
N PHE A 79 1.78 -27.57 7.41
CA PHE A 79 1.06 -28.42 8.36
C PHE A 79 -0.43 -28.11 8.43
N ARG A 80 -0.84 -26.87 8.17
CA ARG A 80 -2.25 -26.46 8.25
C ARG A 80 -2.92 -26.26 6.89
N ASN A 81 -2.16 -26.37 5.80
CA ASN A 81 -2.63 -26.18 4.43
C ASN A 81 -3.42 -24.86 4.25
N ARG A 82 -2.98 -23.79 4.93
CA ARG A 82 -3.58 -22.46 4.84
C ARG A 82 -2.94 -21.69 3.69
N GLU A 83 -3.73 -21.44 2.67
CA GLU A 83 -3.33 -20.62 1.52
C GLU A 83 -2.98 -19.20 1.95
N TYR A 84 -3.83 -18.56 2.76
CA TYR A 84 -3.68 -17.19 3.22
C TYR A 84 -3.35 -17.07 4.72
N MET A 85 -2.88 -15.89 5.12
CA MET A 85 -2.77 -15.49 6.51
C MET A 85 -4.13 -15.52 7.22
N ASP A 86 -4.11 -15.86 8.51
CA ASP A 86 -5.27 -15.68 9.39
C ASP A 86 -5.75 -14.21 9.38
N ILE A 87 -7.07 -14.00 9.26
CA ILE A 87 -7.68 -12.67 9.10
C ILE A 87 -7.36 -11.77 10.30
N TYR A 88 -7.39 -12.32 11.52
CA TYR A 88 -7.11 -11.53 12.72
C TYR A 88 -5.66 -11.07 12.76
N ASN A 89 -4.73 -11.94 12.37
CA ASN A 89 -3.31 -11.60 12.25
C ASN A 89 -3.09 -10.54 11.16
N ALA A 90 -3.80 -10.63 10.04
CA ALA A 90 -3.68 -9.65 8.95
C ALA A 90 -4.16 -8.27 9.39
N ILE A 91 -5.32 -8.19 10.07
CA ILE A 91 -5.82 -6.94 10.65
C ILE A 91 -4.84 -6.37 11.67
N GLU A 92 -4.33 -7.21 12.59
CA GLU A 92 -3.37 -6.79 13.61
C GLU A 92 -2.09 -6.23 12.97
N LEU A 93 -1.53 -6.88 11.95
CA LEU A 93 -0.36 -6.39 11.22
C LEU A 93 -0.63 -5.07 10.48
N VAL A 94 -1.81 -4.93 9.86
CA VAL A 94 -2.21 -3.68 9.22
C VAL A 94 -2.27 -2.55 10.24
N MET A 95 -2.96 -2.76 11.38
CA MET A 95 -3.05 -1.76 12.45
C MET A 95 -1.68 -1.41 13.00
N HIS A 96 -0.86 -2.42 13.30
CA HIS A 96 0.49 -2.26 13.81
C HIS A 96 1.35 -1.40 12.87
N HIS A 97 1.32 -1.68 11.57
CA HIS A 97 2.13 -0.93 10.61
C HIS A 97 1.60 0.49 10.37
N ILE A 98 0.29 0.72 10.42
CA ILE A 98 -0.25 2.09 10.40
C ILE A 98 0.29 2.88 11.59
N GLU A 99 0.22 2.32 12.81
CA GLU A 99 0.73 2.96 14.02
C GLU A 99 2.25 3.19 13.98
N GLU A 100 3.01 2.16 13.58
CA GLU A 100 4.47 2.24 13.49
C GLU A 100 4.91 3.32 12.49
N LYS A 101 4.26 3.39 11.32
CA LYS A 101 4.59 4.37 10.29
C LYS A 101 4.09 5.76 10.64
N GLU A 102 2.96 5.90 11.32
CA GLU A 102 2.51 7.18 11.86
C GLU A 102 3.54 7.73 12.85
N ASN A 103 4.06 6.90 13.76
CA ASN A 103 5.12 7.32 14.69
C ASN A 103 6.39 7.76 13.95
N LYS A 104 6.84 7.00 12.95
CA LYS A 104 8.02 7.36 12.13
C LYS A 104 7.80 8.61 11.30
N ARG A 105 6.59 8.86 10.82
CA ARG A 105 6.22 10.06 10.04
C ARG A 105 6.47 11.36 10.82
N GLN A 106 6.40 11.30 12.14
CA GLN A 106 6.66 12.43 13.03
C GLN A 106 8.16 12.72 13.24
N ASP A 107 9.06 11.83 12.78
CA ASP A 107 10.50 12.05 12.88
C ASP A 107 10.92 13.29 12.06
N SER A 108 11.89 14.04 12.57
CA SER A 108 12.34 15.31 11.98
C SER A 108 12.95 15.18 10.58
N ASP A 109 13.40 13.99 10.20
CA ASP A 109 13.98 13.71 8.89
C ASP A 109 12.95 13.23 7.85
N TRP A 110 11.68 13.07 8.25
CA TRP A 110 10.60 12.69 7.36
C TRP A 110 10.15 13.86 6.50
N GLN A 111 10.26 13.72 5.18
CA GLN A 111 9.84 14.76 4.24
C GLN A 111 8.33 14.68 3.98
N LEU A 112 7.69 15.83 3.69
CA LEU A 112 6.27 15.89 3.32
C LEU A 112 5.34 15.23 4.37
N GLN A 113 5.58 15.46 5.66
CA GLN A 113 4.81 14.85 6.76
C GLN A 113 3.29 15.04 6.63
N ASN A 114 2.82 16.14 6.04
CA ASN A 114 1.38 16.44 5.88
C ASN A 114 0.86 16.20 4.45
N SER A 115 1.69 15.63 3.57
CA SER A 115 1.35 15.37 2.17
C SER A 115 1.97 14.03 1.76
N ASN A 116 1.38 12.94 2.25
CA ASN A 116 1.89 11.60 1.99
C ASN A 116 0.78 10.55 1.89
N ILE A 117 1.12 9.44 1.24
CA ILE A 117 0.28 8.28 1.02
C ILE A 117 0.98 7.10 1.67
N LEU A 118 0.27 6.36 2.52
CA LEU A 118 0.71 5.05 3.00
C LEU A 118 0.04 3.96 2.16
N VAL A 119 0.85 3.06 1.59
CA VAL A 119 0.36 1.92 0.80
C VAL A 119 0.78 0.62 1.47
N LEU A 120 -0.22 -0.13 1.94
CA LEU A 120 -0.07 -1.42 2.60
C LEU A 120 -0.33 -2.53 1.58
N GLN A 121 0.72 -3.21 1.16
CA GLN A 121 0.72 -4.27 0.16
C GLN A 121 0.29 -5.57 0.83
N LEU A 122 -0.93 -6.03 0.56
CA LEU A 122 -1.41 -7.32 1.06
C LEU A 122 -0.93 -8.42 0.14
N ILE A 123 0.17 -9.06 0.51
CA ILE A 123 0.78 -10.14 -0.28
C ILE A 123 0.08 -11.48 -0.02
N ASP A 124 -0.38 -11.68 1.22
CA ASP A 124 -0.80 -12.99 1.70
C ASP A 124 -2.17 -12.97 2.39
N CYS A 125 -2.99 -11.97 2.06
CA CYS A 125 -4.35 -11.83 2.57
C CYS A 125 -5.20 -10.95 1.63
N PRO A 126 -6.11 -11.53 0.84
CA PRO A 126 -7.02 -10.76 0.01
C PRO A 126 -7.85 -9.76 0.81
N ILE A 127 -8.12 -8.57 0.27
CA ILE A 127 -8.90 -7.52 0.94
C ILE A 127 -10.30 -8.01 1.31
N HIS A 128 -10.94 -8.80 0.42
CA HIS A 128 -12.30 -9.28 0.61
C HIS A 128 -12.48 -10.22 1.82
N LEU A 129 -11.40 -10.72 2.41
CA LEU A 129 -11.42 -11.53 3.63
C LEU A 129 -11.31 -10.70 4.90
N LEU A 130 -10.95 -9.42 4.82
CA LEU A 130 -10.72 -8.56 5.97
C LEU A 130 -12.02 -7.96 6.52
N TYR A 131 -12.12 -7.86 7.85
CA TYR A 131 -13.14 -7.07 8.54
C TYR A 131 -12.73 -5.59 8.56
N LEU A 132 -12.96 -4.89 7.45
CA LEU A 132 -12.44 -3.53 7.22
C LEU A 132 -12.95 -2.48 8.21
N ASP A 133 -14.13 -2.68 8.81
CA ASP A 133 -14.66 -1.77 9.83
C ASP A 133 -13.76 -1.67 11.07
N ASP A 134 -12.99 -2.71 11.39
CA ASP A 134 -12.03 -2.71 12.51
C ASP A 134 -10.86 -1.75 12.25
N LEU A 135 -10.57 -1.46 10.98
CA LEU A 135 -9.46 -0.57 10.58
C LEU A 135 -9.85 0.92 10.56
N LYS A 136 -11.15 1.24 10.59
CA LYS A 136 -11.64 2.60 10.41
C LYS A 136 -11.15 3.56 11.49
N ASN A 137 -11.18 3.11 12.74
CA ASN A 137 -10.76 3.93 13.86
C ASN A 137 -9.27 4.27 13.86
N ILE A 138 -8.42 3.37 13.34
CA ILE A 138 -6.98 3.60 13.32
C ILE A 138 -6.56 4.46 12.13
N SER A 139 -7.20 4.27 10.97
CA SER A 139 -6.92 5.08 9.78
C SER A 139 -7.34 6.53 9.97
N ASP A 140 -8.46 6.80 10.65
CA ASP A 140 -8.93 8.16 10.95
C ASP A 140 -8.04 8.92 11.95
N LYS A 141 -7.26 8.21 12.78
CA LYS A 141 -6.32 8.82 13.75
C LYS A 141 -4.94 9.05 13.19
N SER A 142 -4.62 8.43 12.06
CA SER A 142 -3.36 8.60 11.36
C SER A 142 -3.29 9.99 10.73
N GLY A 143 -2.10 10.59 10.69
CA GLY A 143 -1.90 11.85 9.98
C GLY A 143 -1.37 11.67 8.56
N PHE A 144 -1.38 10.44 8.04
CA PHE A 144 -1.22 10.21 6.61
C PHE A 144 -2.38 10.84 5.83
N ARG A 145 -2.08 11.52 4.72
CA ARG A 145 -3.12 12.16 3.91
C ARG A 145 -4.06 11.13 3.28
N GLU A 146 -3.48 10.04 2.79
CA GLU A 146 -4.22 8.93 2.21
C GLU A 146 -3.61 7.61 2.67
N ILE A 147 -4.44 6.59 2.89
CA ILE A 147 -4.03 5.25 3.27
C ILE A 147 -4.75 4.25 2.38
N PHE A 148 -4.00 3.38 1.72
CA PHE A 148 -4.55 2.34 0.86
C PHE A 148 -4.09 0.95 1.28
N LEU A 149 -5.02 -0.01 1.23
CA LEU A 149 -4.71 -1.41 1.08
C LEU A 149 -4.58 -1.72 -0.40
N ALA A 150 -3.50 -2.39 -0.79
CA ALA A 150 -3.27 -2.87 -2.15
C ALA A 150 -3.26 -4.41 -2.14
N ASP A 151 -4.32 -5.02 -2.65
CA ASP A 151 -4.43 -6.47 -2.82
C ASP A 151 -3.48 -6.93 -3.92
N CYS A 152 -2.48 -7.73 -3.56
CA CYS A 152 -1.45 -8.20 -4.49
C CYS A 152 -1.73 -9.63 -5.00
N THR A 153 -2.89 -10.21 -4.70
CA THR A 153 -3.23 -11.59 -5.12
C THR A 153 -3.25 -11.76 -6.64
N MET A 154 -3.55 -10.70 -7.38
CA MET A 154 -3.59 -10.68 -8.85
C MET A 154 -2.29 -10.19 -9.50
N LEU A 155 -1.27 -9.88 -8.70
CA LEU A 155 -0.06 -9.20 -9.16
C LEU A 155 0.74 -10.06 -10.13
N GLU A 156 0.97 -11.33 -9.81
CA GLU A 156 1.78 -12.24 -10.64
C GLU A 156 1.09 -12.59 -11.97
N GLU A 157 -0.22 -12.76 -11.95
CA GLU A 157 -0.99 -13.22 -13.10
C GLU A 157 -1.37 -12.09 -14.07
N TYR A 158 -1.65 -10.90 -13.53
CA TYR A 158 -2.25 -9.80 -14.28
C TYR A 158 -1.46 -8.48 -14.20
N ASN A 159 -0.39 -8.42 -13.40
CA ASN A 159 0.37 -7.20 -13.15
C ASN A 159 -0.54 -6.03 -12.72
N GLU A 160 -1.46 -6.35 -11.82
CA GLU A 160 -2.55 -5.48 -11.38
C GLU A 160 -2.81 -5.69 -9.89
N VAL A 161 -3.23 -4.61 -9.21
CA VAL A 161 -3.67 -4.64 -7.81
C VAL A 161 -5.09 -4.10 -7.68
N GLU A 162 -5.83 -4.59 -6.70
CA GLU A 162 -7.07 -3.98 -6.23
C GLU A 162 -6.77 -3.03 -5.07
N LEU A 163 -7.39 -1.85 -5.08
CA LEU A 163 -7.15 -0.83 -4.04
C LEU A 163 -8.41 -0.64 -3.20
N PHE A 164 -8.23 -0.64 -1.88
CA PHE A 164 -9.23 -0.17 -0.93
C PHE A 164 -8.67 1.01 -0.15
N CYS A 165 -9.39 2.12 -0.14
CA CYS A 165 -8.99 3.31 0.60
C CYS A 165 -9.49 3.23 2.04
N LEU A 166 -8.58 3.38 3.00
CA LEU A 166 -8.88 3.46 4.44
C LEU A 166 -8.93 4.91 4.95
N ALA A 167 -8.23 5.82 4.28
CA ALA A 167 -8.28 7.24 4.59
C ALA A 167 -7.96 8.05 3.30
N PRO A 168 -8.57 9.22 3.12
CA PRO A 168 -9.50 9.87 4.05
C PRO A 168 -10.92 9.24 3.99
N THR A 169 -11.75 9.48 5.00
CA THR A 169 -13.06 8.82 5.17
C THR A 169 -13.99 9.03 3.97
N GLU A 170 -13.92 10.18 3.29
CA GLU A 170 -14.71 10.48 2.08
C GLU A 170 -14.35 9.60 0.88
N MET A 171 -13.17 9.00 0.88
CA MET A 171 -12.71 8.06 -0.15
C MET A 171 -12.84 6.59 0.29
N TRP A 172 -13.31 6.33 1.53
CA TRP A 172 -13.41 5.00 2.11
C TRP A 172 -14.13 4.02 1.18
N GLY A 173 -13.46 2.92 0.84
CA GLY A 173 -14.03 1.90 -0.04
C GLY A 173 -13.10 1.44 -1.17
N TYR A 174 -13.61 0.48 -1.92
CA TYR A 174 -12.96 -0.03 -3.13
C TYR A 174 -12.83 1.06 -4.20
N GLN A 175 -11.64 1.13 -4.78
CA GLN A 175 -11.26 2.10 -5.80
C GLN A 175 -11.45 1.48 -7.19
N TYR A 176 -12.71 1.47 -7.63
CA TYR A 176 -13.06 0.86 -8.91
C TYR A 176 -12.46 1.63 -10.10
N ARG A 177 -12.05 0.86 -11.10
CA ARG A 177 -11.52 1.40 -12.36
C ARG A 177 -12.58 2.17 -13.13
N ILE A 178 -12.17 3.23 -13.80
CA ILE A 178 -13.02 4.01 -14.72
C ILE A 178 -13.59 3.12 -15.84
N ASN A 179 -12.84 2.12 -16.30
CA ASN A 179 -13.28 1.16 -17.33
C ASN A 179 -13.19 -0.30 -16.86
N PRO A 180 -14.28 -0.88 -16.32
CA PRO A 180 -14.27 -2.20 -15.68
C PRO A 180 -14.33 -3.37 -16.67
N SER A 181 -14.25 -3.14 -17.98
CA SER A 181 -14.46 -4.16 -19.02
C SER A 181 -13.37 -5.25 -19.11
N LYS A 182 -12.40 -5.27 -18.18
CA LYS A 182 -11.48 -6.39 -17.97
C LYS A 182 -11.94 -7.28 -16.79
N LYS A 183 -12.95 -8.12 -17.06
CA LYS A 183 -13.45 -9.28 -16.27
C LYS A 183 -13.88 -9.02 -14.80
N PRO A 184 -14.74 -9.88 -14.22
CA PRO A 184 -15.50 -9.56 -13.02
C PRO A 184 -14.70 -9.86 -11.75
N TYR A 185 -14.77 -8.96 -10.78
CA TYR A 185 -14.46 -9.27 -9.38
C TYR A 185 -15.73 -9.87 -8.75
N PHE A 186 -15.58 -10.87 -7.89
CA PHE A 186 -16.70 -11.53 -7.22
C PHE A 186 -17.56 -10.48 -6.49
N HIS A 187 -18.86 -10.48 -6.79
CA HIS A 187 -19.88 -9.65 -6.14
C HIS A 187 -20.43 -10.35 -4.89
#